data_AF-A0A3C2B4K7-F1
#
_entry.id   AF-A0A3C2B4K7-F1
#
_cell.length_a   1.000
_cell.length_b   1.000
_cell.length_c   1.000
_cell.angle_alpha   90.00
_cell.angle_beta   90.00
_cell.angle_gamma   90.00
#
_symmetry.space_group_name_H-M   'P 1'
#
loop_
_entity.id
_entity.type
_entity.pdbx_description
1 polymer ?
#
loop_
_entity_poly.entity_id
_entity_poly.type
_entity_poly.pdbx_seq_one_letter_code
_entity_poly.pdbx_strand_id
1 'polypeptide(L)'
;LAVAADLRDIAIMDGNVAHRPPVVGGASIYPFCWSVLLAARSRGLGGVLTTFLSRNEAAAAPLLGLPEHHALVATIFLGVPTHQNTKLSRRPVNSFATVDRFDGDSFG
;
A
#
# COMPACT_ATOMS: atom_id res chain seq x y z
N LEU A 1 12.58 -5.62 0.78
CA LEU A 1 12.34 -4.88 -0.47
C LEU A 1 11.90 -3.46 -0.12
N ALA A 2 12.63 -2.44 -0.57
CA ALA A 2 12.17 -1.05 -0.49
C ALA A 2 11.41 -0.70 -1.77
N VAL A 3 10.32 0.04 -1.65
CA VAL A 3 9.52 0.54 -2.77
C VAL A 3 9.58 2.05 -2.73
N ALA A 4 10.04 2.65 -3.83
CA ALA A 4 10.14 4.09 -3.99
C ALA A 4 9.33 4.55 -5.21
N ALA A 5 8.94 5.81 -5.23
CA ALA A 5 8.22 6.43 -6.33
C ALA A 5 8.84 7.78 -6.70
N ASP A 6 8.98 8.05 -7.99
CA ASP A 6 9.39 9.37 -8.49
C ASP A 6 8.25 10.37 -8.27
N LEU A 7 8.47 11.35 -7.40
CA LEU A 7 7.47 12.35 -7.05
C LEU A 7 7.08 13.22 -8.25
N ARG A 8 7.90 13.30 -9.29
CA ARG A 8 7.60 14.07 -10.51
C ARG A 8 6.54 13.41 -11.38
N ASP A 9 6.37 12.10 -11.25
CA ASP A 9 5.40 11.31 -12.01
C ASP A 9 4.12 11.02 -11.20
N ILE A 10 4.00 11.57 -9.99
CA ILE A 10 2.82 11.42 -9.14
C ILE A 10 1.81 12.53 -9.42
N ALA A 11 0.67 12.15 -10.00
CA ALA A 11 -0.49 13.02 -10.10
C ALA A 11 -1.31 13.00 -8.80
N ILE A 12 -1.46 14.17 -8.15
CA ILE A 12 -2.26 14.35 -6.93
C ILE A 12 -3.55 15.11 -7.30
N MET A 13 -4.55 14.38 -7.78
CA MET A 13 -5.79 14.97 -8.30
C MET A 13 -6.61 15.72 -7.25
N ASP A 14 -6.43 15.40 -5.96
CA ASP A 14 -7.11 16.05 -4.84
C ASP A 14 -6.21 17.02 -4.06
N GLY A 15 -5.06 17.41 -4.62
CA GLY A 15 -4.09 18.30 -3.96
C GLY A 15 -4.64 19.69 -3.63
N ASN A 16 -5.68 20.15 -4.33
CA ASN A 16 -6.31 21.46 -4.14
C ASN A 16 -7.50 21.43 -3.17
N VAL A 17 -7.83 20.29 -2.55
CA VAL A 17 -8.95 20.18 -1.61
C VAL A 17 -8.51 20.71 -0.23
N ALA A 18 -8.98 21.90 0.15
CA ALA A 18 -8.47 22.63 1.31
C ALA A 18 -8.81 22.04 2.69
N HIS A 19 -9.85 21.21 2.80
CA HIS A 19 -10.41 20.79 4.10
C HIS A 19 -10.06 19.36 4.51
N ARG A 20 -9.14 18.70 3.81
CA ARG A 20 -8.63 17.37 4.17
C ARG A 20 -7.24 17.14 3.56
N PRO A 21 -6.42 16.24 4.13
CA PRO A 21 -5.20 15.79 3.46
C PRO A 21 -5.50 15.21 2.06
N PRO A 22 -4.59 15.38 1.09
CA PRO A 22 -4.63 14.64 -0.17
C PRO A 22 -4.54 13.12 0.07
N VAL A 23 -5.30 12.34 -0.70
CA VAL A 23 -5.43 10.89 -0.52
C VAL A 23 -5.14 10.12 -1.81
N VAL A 24 -5.37 10.71 -2.98
CA VAL A 24 -5.38 9.95 -4.25
C VAL A 24 -4.00 9.83 -4.92
N GLY A 25 -3.02 10.63 -4.48
CA GLY A 25 -1.67 10.58 -5.02
C GLY A 25 -1.03 9.20 -4.86
N GLY A 26 -0.41 8.70 -5.93
CA GLY A 26 0.30 7.42 -5.88
C GLY A 26 -0.61 6.19 -5.72
N ALA A 27 -1.88 6.28 -6.12
CA ALA A 27 -2.86 5.19 -5.97
C ALA A 27 -2.42 3.83 -6.58
N SER A 28 -1.49 3.83 -7.54
CA SER A 28 -0.93 2.61 -8.14
C SER A 28 0.12 1.89 -7.27
N ILE A 29 0.71 2.56 -6.28
CA ILE A 29 1.80 2.03 -5.44
C ILE A 29 1.34 0.80 -4.65
N TYR A 30 0.20 0.90 -3.96
CA TYR A 30 -0.28 -0.19 -3.11
C TYR A 30 -0.82 -1.40 -3.89
N PRO A 31 -1.53 -1.24 -5.03
CA PRO A 31 -1.80 -2.34 -5.96
C PRO A 31 -0.53 -3.03 -6.48
N PHE A 32 0.52 -2.29 -6.80
CA PHE A 32 1.82 -2.86 -7.16
C PHE A 32 2.39 -3.71 -6.02
N CYS A 33 2.42 -3.15 -4.80
CA CYS A 33 2.89 -3.88 -3.63
C CYS A 33 2.03 -5.12 -3.33
N TRP A 34 0.71 -5.03 -3.51
CA TRP A 34 -0.20 -6.16 -3.35
C TRP A 34 0.07 -7.25 -4.37
N SER A 35 0.38 -6.89 -5.62
CA SER A 35 0.78 -7.84 -6.67
C SER A 35 2.04 -8.60 -6.27
N VAL A 36 3.05 -7.93 -5.69
CA VAL A 36 4.25 -8.57 -5.16
C VAL A 36 3.91 -9.56 -4.04
N LEU A 37 3.04 -9.17 -3.10
CA LEU A 37 2.62 -10.03 -1.99
C LEU A 37 1.82 -11.25 -2.47
N LEU A 38 0.93 -11.10 -3.45
CA LEU A 38 0.20 -12.22 -4.07
C LEU A 38 1.16 -13.18 -4.79
N ALA A 39 2.15 -12.64 -5.51
CA ALA A 39 3.17 -13.43 -6.18
C ALA A 39 4.14 -14.12 -5.20
N ALA A 40 4.36 -13.55 -4.01
CA ALA A 40 5.09 -14.20 -2.93
C ALA A 40 4.27 -15.36 -2.36
N ARG A 41 2.99 -15.11 -2.06
CA ARG A 41 2.04 -16.12 -1.56
C ARG A 41 1.95 -17.33 -2.48
N SER A 42 1.85 -17.13 -3.80
CA SER A 42 1.77 -18.23 -4.77
C SER A 42 3.04 -19.09 -4.83
N ARG A 43 4.18 -18.53 -4.41
CA ARG A 43 5.48 -19.23 -4.32
C ARG A 43 5.77 -19.80 -2.92
N GLY A 44 4.76 -19.84 -2.04
CA GLY A 44 4.92 -20.36 -0.68
C GLY A 44 5.66 -19.43 0.29
N LEU A 45 5.84 -18.15 -0.09
CA LEU A 45 6.45 -17.15 0.78
C LEU A 45 5.39 -16.37 1.57
N GLY A 46 5.77 -15.94 2.77
CA GLY A 46 5.06 -14.94 3.55
C GLY A 46 5.55 -13.54 3.22
N GLY A 47 4.68 -12.55 3.36
CA GLY A 47 5.04 -11.16 3.14
C GLY A 47 4.25 -10.20 4.02
N VAL A 48 4.91 -9.15 4.48
CA VAL A 48 4.27 -8.03 5.19
C VAL A 48 4.73 -6.71 4.58
N LEU A 49 3.75 -5.87 4.24
CA LEU A 49 3.95 -4.49 3.85
C LEU A 49 3.89 -3.60 5.08
N THR A 50 4.83 -2.67 5.20
CA THR A 50 4.76 -1.59 6.17
C THR A 50 5.32 -0.29 5.59
N THR A 51 4.76 0.82 6.04
CA THR A 51 5.22 2.18 5.72
C THR A 51 6.07 2.77 6.84
N PHE A 52 6.36 2.05 7.93
CA PHE A 52 7.02 2.63 9.10
C PHE A 52 8.38 3.29 8.83
N LEU A 53 9.13 2.78 7.84
CA LEU A 53 10.44 3.33 7.49
C LEU A 53 10.35 4.72 6.85
N SER A 54 9.23 5.08 6.21
CA SER A 54 9.06 6.42 5.62
C SER A 54 9.13 7.54 6.67
N ARG A 55 8.81 7.24 7.94
CA ARG A 55 8.99 8.20 9.05
C ARG A 55 10.45 8.58 9.31
N ASN A 56 11.41 7.75 8.87
CA ASN A 56 12.85 7.99 8.99
C ASN A 56 13.51 8.08 7.61
N GLU A 57 12.75 8.50 6.60
CA GLU A 57 13.22 8.57 5.22
C GLU A 57 14.51 9.40 5.06
N ALA A 58 14.65 10.51 5.78
CA ALA A 58 15.85 11.34 5.73
C ALA A 58 17.15 10.56 6.03
N ALA A 59 17.08 9.56 6.92
CA ALA A 59 18.21 8.67 7.23
C ALA A 59 18.25 7.44 6.31
N ALA A 60 17.09 6.91 5.90
CA ALA A 60 17.00 5.70 5.11
C ALA A 60 17.32 5.93 3.62
N ALA A 61 16.91 7.05 3.05
CA ALA A 61 17.05 7.34 1.62
C ALA A 61 18.52 7.32 1.14
N PRO A 62 19.49 7.94 1.83
CA PRO A 62 20.90 7.85 1.43
C PRO A 62 21.45 6.43 1.51
N LEU A 63 21.08 5.68 2.55
CA LEU A 63 21.51 4.27 2.74
C LEU A 63 20.96 3.34 1.65
N LEU A 64 19.77 3.66 1.14
CA LEU A 64 19.13 2.94 0.04
C LEU A 64 19.54 3.46 -1.35
N GLY A 65 20.30 4.56 -1.41
CA GLY A 65 20.68 5.21 -2.66
C GLY A 65 19.49 5.76 -3.45
N LEU A 66 18.46 6.28 -2.76
CA LEU A 66 17.29 6.85 -3.45
C LEU A 66 17.69 8.12 -4.22
N PRO A 67 17.28 8.28 -5.49
CA PRO A 67 17.45 9.53 -6.21
C PRO A 67 16.72 10.70 -5.54
N GLU A 68 17.18 11.93 -5.79
CA GLU A 68 16.68 13.17 -5.16
C GLU A 68 15.14 13.31 -5.18
N HIS A 69 14.51 12.94 -6.29
CA HIS A 69 13.06 13.08 -6.46
C HIS A 69 12.26 11.82 -6.11
N HIS A 70 12.90 10.79 -5.56
CA HIS A 70 12.22 9.57 -5.18
C HIS A 70 11.87 9.55 -3.70
N ALA A 71 10.60 9.28 -3.40
CA ALA A 71 10.15 9.05 -2.04
C ALA A 71 10.09 7.55 -1.72
N LEU A 72 10.48 7.16 -0.51
CA LEU A 72 10.26 5.85 0.08
C LEU A 72 8.79 5.70 0.49
N VAL A 73 8.04 4.92 -0.27
CA VAL A 73 6.58 4.81 -0.12
C VAL A 73 6.14 3.55 0.62
N ALA A 74 6.93 2.48 0.57
CA ALA A 74 6.67 1.27 1.34
C ALA A 74 7.92 0.42 1.52
N THR A 75 7.86 -0.49 2.49
CA THR A 75 8.80 -1.61 2.63
C THR A 75 8.03 -2.91 2.69
N ILE A 76 8.56 -3.93 2.03
CA ILE A 76 8.00 -5.29 2.04
C ILE A 76 9.07 -6.24 2.57
N PHE A 77 8.74 -6.91 3.67
CA PHE A 77 9.52 -8.02 4.20
C PHE A 77 8.95 -9.31 3.63
N LEU A 78 9.82 -10.15 3.07
CA LEU A 78 9.49 -11.45 2.48
C LEU A 78 10.31 -12.53 3.16
N GLY A 79 9.76 -13.72 3.31
CA GLY A 79 10.47 -14.85 3.89
C GLY A 79 9.72 -16.16 3.75
N VAL A 80 10.39 -17.26 4.10
CA VAL A 80 9.77 -18.58 4.19
C VAL A 80 9.03 -18.67 5.53
N PRO A 81 7.70 -18.79 5.53
CA PRO A 81 6.92 -18.82 6.76
C PRO A 81 7.08 -20.19 7.44
N THR A 82 7.25 -20.19 8.77
CA THR A 82 7.18 -21.42 9.59
C THR A 82 5.75 -21.98 9.62
N HIS A 83 4.76 -21.10 9.52
CA HIS A 83 3.35 -21.43 9.43
C HIS A 83 2.64 -20.46 8.46
N GLN A 84 1.88 -21.00 7.51
CA GLN A 84 1.07 -20.21 6.60
C GLN A 84 -0.36 -20.06 7.14
N ASN A 85 -0.76 -18.85 7.51
CA ASN A 85 -2.14 -18.59 7.92
C ASN A 85 -3.11 -18.89 6.77
N THR A 86 -4.05 -19.82 7.00
CA THR A 86 -5.08 -20.22 6.01
C THR A 86 -6.47 -19.69 6.35
N LYS A 87 -6.72 -19.37 7.62
CA LYS A 87 -8.00 -18.82 8.10
C LYS A 87 -7.80 -17.38 8.54
N LEU A 88 -8.20 -16.46 7.66
CA LEU A 88 -8.23 -15.04 7.96
C LEU A 88 -9.69 -14.61 8.06
N SER A 89 -10.08 -14.00 9.19
CA SER A 89 -11.39 -13.38 9.30
C SER A 89 -11.39 -12.02 8.63
N ARG A 90 -12.51 -11.71 7.97
CA ARG A 90 -12.85 -10.40 7.42
C ARG A 90 -14.27 -10.08 7.85
N ARG A 91 -14.61 -8.80 7.92
CA ARG A 91 -16.01 -8.43 8.09
C ARG A 91 -16.82 -8.89 6.86
N PRO A 92 -18.11 -9.24 7.02
CA PRO A 92 -18.99 -9.53 5.88
C PRO A 92 -19.02 -8.36 4.89
N VAL A 93 -19.12 -8.63 3.58
CA VAL A 93 -19.05 -7.57 2.55
C VAL A 93 -20.19 -6.56 2.69
N ASN A 94 -21.39 -7.03 3.01
CA ASN A 94 -22.58 -6.21 3.26
C ASN A 94 -22.44 -5.27 4.48
N SER A 95 -21.39 -5.38 5.30
CA SER A 95 -21.16 -4.47 6.42
C SER A 95 -20.37 -3.21 6.06
N PHE A 96 -19.85 -3.10 4.83
CA PHE A 96 -19.05 -1.95 4.40
C PHE A 96 -19.14 -1.60 2.91
N ALA A 97 -19.84 -2.39 2.10
CA ALA A 97 -20.09 -2.10 0.69
C ALA A 97 -21.58 -1.83 0.46
N THR A 98 -21.88 -0.80 -0.31
CA THR A 98 -23.24 -0.40 -0.69
C THR A 98 -23.35 -0.24 -2.20
N VAL A 99 -24.57 -0.32 -2.74
CA VAL A 99 -24.86 -0.16 -4.17
C VAL A 99 -25.22 1.30 -4.46
N ASP A 100 -24.60 1.87 -5.50
CA ASP A 100 -24.76 3.23 -6.05
C ASP A 100 -24.45 4.41 -5.10
N ARG A 101 -24.89 4.36 -3.85
CA ARG A 101 -24.77 5.45 -2.86
C ARG A 101 -24.19 4.93 -1.54
N PHE A 102 -23.56 5.81 -0.78
CA PHE A 102 -23.04 5.47 0.55
C PHE A 102 -24.14 5.09 1.55
N ASP A 103 -25.34 5.65 1.40
CA ASP A 103 -26.56 5.37 2.17
C ASP A 103 -27.51 4.38 1.46
N GLY A 104 -27.05 3.74 0.38
CA GLY A 104 -27.83 2.79 -0.40
C GLY A 104 -27.92 1.41 0.24
N ASP A 105 -28.58 0.49 -0.46
CA ASP A 105 -28.68 -0.91 -0.04
C ASP A 105 -27.30 -1.55 0.11
N SER A 106 -27.16 -2.42 1.10
CA SER A 106 -25.92 -3.16 1.33
C SER A 106 -25.65 -4.13 0.17
N PHE A 107 -24.40 -4.19 -0.28
CA PHE A 107 -23.99 -5.10 -1.36
C PHE A 107 -23.89 -6.55 -0.85
N GLY A 108 -24.65 -7.45 -1.48
CA GLY A 108 -24.66 -8.90 -1.19
C GLY A 108 -26.05 -9.45 -0.97
#